data_AF-A0A335FPX7-F1
#
_entry.id   AF-A0A335FPX7-F1
#
_cell.length_a   1.000
_cell.length_b   1.000
_cell.length_c   1.000
_cell.angle_alpha   90.00
_cell.angle_beta   90.00
_cell.angle_gamma   90.00
#
_symmetry.space_group_name_H-M   'P 1'
#
loop_
_entity.id
_entity.type
_entity.pdbx_description
1 polymer ?
#
loop_
_entity_poly.entity_id
_entity_poly.type
_entity_poly.pdbx_seq_one_letter_code
_entity_poly.pdbx_strand_id
1 'polypeptide(L)'
;MKPEQFIREFGVDKAREVVEGAPEGATHYGLRQYRQWEGRILKTFTDESWRSTAVFGGNLRFIEDDCLKVQDLKRLVQSVEIVELFESIEGAKDAYKNGLGFHSVLIGGYEIPIVRLGDAIKDHESIYGGGDE
;
A
#
# COMPACT_ATOMS: atom_id res chain seq x y z
N MET A 1 3.16 -8.78 -8.94
CA MET A 1 1.95 -8.76 -8.07
C MET A 1 1.51 -7.31 -7.88
N LYS A 2 0.22 -7.03 -7.73
CA LYS A 2 -0.26 -5.66 -7.43
C LYS A 2 -0.30 -5.39 -5.91
N PRO A 3 -0.10 -4.15 -5.44
CA PRO A 3 -0.18 -3.81 -4.00
C PRO A 3 -1.51 -4.20 -3.34
N GLU A 4 -2.63 -4.06 -4.06
CA GLU A 4 -3.96 -4.47 -3.57
C GLU A 4 -4.04 -5.99 -3.37
N GLN A 5 -3.48 -6.75 -4.32
CA GLN A 5 -3.40 -8.21 -4.22
C GLN A 5 -2.52 -8.64 -3.05
N PHE A 6 -1.43 -7.93 -2.77
CA PHE A 6 -0.59 -8.19 -1.60
C PHE A 6 -1.37 -8.03 -0.29
N ILE A 7 -2.13 -6.94 -0.13
CA ILE A 7 -2.94 -6.73 1.08
C ILE A 7 -4.04 -7.80 1.18
N ARG A 8 -4.64 -8.22 0.05
CA ARG A 8 -5.66 -9.26 0.03
C ARG A 8 -5.13 -10.65 0.43
N GLU A 9 -3.91 -10.99 0.01
CA GLU A 9 -3.28 -12.29 0.30
C GLU A 9 -2.62 -12.35 1.68
N PHE A 10 -1.94 -11.28 2.11
CA PHE A 10 -1.11 -11.27 3.32
C PHE A 10 -1.70 -10.44 4.48
N GLY A 11 -2.75 -9.67 4.24
CA GLY A 11 -3.39 -8.80 5.22
C GLY A 11 -2.76 -7.41 5.34
N VAL A 12 -3.55 -6.45 5.86
CA VAL A 12 -3.12 -5.07 6.07
C VAL A 12 -2.00 -4.96 7.10
N ASP A 13 -2.00 -5.79 8.13
CA ASP A 13 -0.96 -5.79 9.16
C ASP A 13 0.41 -6.14 8.58
N LYS A 14 0.48 -7.10 7.66
CA LYS A 14 1.74 -7.41 6.97
C LYS A 14 2.19 -6.28 6.08
N ALA A 15 1.27 -5.61 5.39
CA ALA A 15 1.59 -4.44 4.59
C ALA A 15 2.11 -3.29 5.46
N ARG A 16 1.54 -3.08 6.65
CA ARG A 16 2.04 -2.10 7.64
C ARG A 16 3.46 -2.43 8.09
N GLU A 17 3.73 -3.68 8.46
CA GLU A 17 5.08 -4.14 8.85
C GLU A 17 6.11 -3.86 7.74
N VAL A 18 5.77 -4.14 6.48
CA VAL A 18 6.64 -3.86 5.32
C VAL A 18 6.88 -2.35 5.18
N VAL A 19 5.84 -1.54 5.29
CA VAL A 19 5.95 -0.08 5.13
C VAL A 19 6.77 0.56 6.26
N GLU A 20 6.56 0.13 7.50
CA GLU A 20 7.26 0.66 8.68
C GLU A 20 8.70 0.15 8.79
N GLY A 21 8.94 -1.10 8.38
CA GLY A 21 10.29 -1.66 8.34
C GLY A 21 11.14 -1.08 7.20
N ALA A 22 10.53 -0.46 6.19
CA ALA A 22 11.22 0.02 5.00
C ALA A 22 12.28 1.10 5.36
N PRO A 23 13.57 0.84 5.12
CA PRO A 23 14.62 1.81 5.42
C PRO A 23 14.54 3.03 4.51
N GLU A 24 15.07 4.16 4.97
CA GLU A 24 15.03 5.42 4.22
C GLU A 24 15.55 5.27 2.78
N GLY A 25 14.80 5.79 1.81
CA GLY A 25 15.10 5.65 0.38
C GLY A 25 14.73 4.31 -0.26
N ALA A 26 14.10 3.37 0.46
CA ALA A 26 13.52 2.19 -0.14
C ALA A 26 12.36 2.56 -1.09
N THR A 27 12.43 2.08 -2.33
CA THR A 27 11.42 2.34 -3.35
C THR A 27 10.57 1.11 -3.67
N HIS A 28 11.14 -0.09 -3.52
CA HIS A 28 10.51 -1.35 -3.90
C HIS A 28 10.69 -2.42 -2.82
N TYR A 29 9.71 -3.32 -2.71
CA TYR A 29 9.71 -4.51 -1.88
C TYR A 29 9.69 -5.75 -2.78
N GLY A 30 10.67 -6.64 -2.65
CA GLY A 30 10.76 -7.86 -3.43
C GLY A 30 9.93 -9.00 -2.81
N LEU A 31 9.14 -9.71 -3.62
CA LEU A 31 8.24 -10.77 -3.15
C LEU A 31 8.89 -12.16 -3.05
N ARG A 32 10.07 -12.33 -3.66
CA ARG A 32 10.79 -13.61 -3.71
C ARG A 32 12.23 -13.45 -3.25
N GLN A 33 12.78 -14.52 -2.65
CA GLN A 33 14.18 -14.61 -2.27
C GLN A 33 15.05 -14.81 -3.52
N TYR A 34 16.04 -13.94 -3.74
CA TYR A 34 17.03 -14.11 -4.81
C TYR A 34 18.45 -13.99 -4.26
N ARG A 35 19.36 -14.91 -4.63
CA ARG A 35 20.81 -14.79 -4.40
C ARG A 35 21.44 -13.91 -5.48
N GLN A 36 22.39 -13.08 -5.06
CA GLN A 36 22.96 -11.92 -5.77
C GLN A 36 23.74 -12.23 -7.06
N TRP A 37 23.87 -11.21 -7.94
CA TRP A 37 25.13 -10.71 -8.56
C TRP A 37 24.98 -9.19 -8.88
N GLU A 38 26.08 -8.42 -8.87
CA GLU A 38 26.16 -6.93 -8.78
C GLU A 38 25.31 -6.10 -9.78
N GLY A 39 25.00 -4.83 -9.43
CA GLY A 39 24.10 -3.88 -10.12
C GLY A 39 23.32 -2.89 -9.20
N ARG A 40 22.28 -2.16 -9.64
CA ARG A 40 21.56 -1.14 -8.83
C ARG A 40 20.99 -1.66 -7.50
N ILE A 41 21.13 -0.91 -6.41
CA ILE A 41 20.69 -1.29 -5.04
C ILE A 41 19.16 -1.19 -4.88
N LEU A 42 18.46 -2.32 -4.93
CA LEU A 42 17.14 -2.59 -4.36
C LEU A 42 17.27 -2.85 -2.86
N LYS A 43 16.33 -2.41 -2.02
CA LYS A 43 16.27 -2.85 -0.63
C LYS A 43 15.23 -3.96 -0.50
N THR A 44 15.66 -5.21 -0.45
CA THR A 44 14.81 -6.41 -0.38
C THR A 44 14.75 -6.95 1.04
N PHE A 45 13.57 -7.34 1.53
CA PHE A 45 13.42 -8.02 2.82
C PHE A 45 13.79 -9.51 2.66
N THR A 46 14.93 -9.93 3.21
CA THR A 46 15.38 -11.32 3.24
C THR A 46 15.87 -11.67 4.64
N ASP A 47 15.62 -12.91 5.07
CA ASP A 47 15.95 -13.39 6.43
C ASP A 47 15.44 -12.44 7.53
N GLU A 48 14.16 -12.05 7.48
CA GLU A 48 13.53 -11.14 8.45
C GLU A 48 14.18 -9.74 8.52
N SER A 49 14.95 -9.33 7.50
CA SER A 49 15.72 -8.10 7.51
C SER A 49 15.76 -7.39 6.16
N TRP A 50 15.77 -6.06 6.14
CA TRP A 50 15.95 -5.27 4.93
C TRP A 50 17.41 -5.27 4.48
N ARG A 51 17.67 -5.62 3.21
CA ARG A 51 19.01 -5.69 2.63
C ARG A 51 19.12 -5.01 1.28
N SER A 52 20.25 -4.36 1.04
CA SER A 52 20.64 -3.80 -0.26
C SER A 52 21.06 -4.92 -1.25
N THR A 53 20.41 -5.02 -2.41
CA THR A 53 20.59 -6.04 -3.47
C THR A 53 20.77 -5.38 -4.83
N ALA A 54 21.66 -5.89 -5.66
CA ALA A 54 22.18 -5.24 -6.86
C ALA A 54 21.49 -5.77 -8.16
N VAL A 55 21.07 -4.95 -9.14
CA VAL A 55 20.48 -5.39 -10.46
C VAL A 55 21.29 -4.93 -11.69
N PHE A 56 21.78 -5.85 -12.53
CA PHE A 56 22.52 -5.53 -13.78
C PHE A 56 21.66 -5.61 -15.06
N GLY A 57 21.92 -4.68 -15.99
CA GLY A 57 22.12 -4.93 -17.43
C GLY A 57 21.04 -5.57 -18.32
N GLY A 58 19.82 -5.85 -17.85
CA GLY A 58 18.77 -6.40 -18.73
C GLY A 58 17.41 -6.71 -18.07
N ASN A 59 17.33 -6.55 -16.74
CA ASN A 59 16.22 -7.04 -15.93
C ASN A 59 15.13 -5.99 -15.60
N LEU A 60 14.75 -5.13 -16.56
CA LEU A 60 13.61 -4.21 -16.35
C LEU A 60 12.30 -4.97 -16.12
N ARG A 61 12.08 -6.09 -16.83
CA ARG A 61 10.89 -6.95 -16.65
C ARG A 61 10.75 -7.53 -15.22
N PHE A 62 11.86 -7.75 -14.52
CA PHE A 62 11.86 -8.35 -13.17
C PHE A 62 11.31 -7.40 -12.10
N ILE A 63 11.51 -6.08 -12.24
CA ILE A 63 10.97 -5.10 -11.29
C ILE A 63 9.45 -4.99 -11.46
N GLU A 64 8.97 -5.04 -12.70
CA GLU A 64 7.55 -4.91 -13.01
C GLU A 64 6.73 -6.15 -12.57
N ASP A 65 7.31 -7.35 -12.67
CA ASP A 65 6.60 -8.60 -12.37
C ASP A 65 6.68 -9.00 -10.87
N ASP A 66 7.85 -8.82 -10.24
CA ASP A 66 8.19 -9.43 -8.93
C ASP A 66 8.42 -8.45 -7.77
N CYS A 67 8.35 -7.14 -8.00
CA CYS A 67 8.52 -6.12 -6.96
C CYS A 67 7.27 -5.24 -6.77
N LEU A 68 7.01 -4.84 -5.53
CA LEU A 68 5.97 -3.89 -5.16
C LEU A 68 6.57 -2.52 -4.89
N LYS A 69 5.95 -1.46 -5.39
CA LYS A 69 6.33 -0.10 -4.99
C LYS A 69 5.89 0.14 -3.54
N VAL A 70 6.85 0.45 -2.68
CA VAL A 70 6.62 0.68 -1.24
C VAL A 70 5.68 1.88 -1.04
N GLN A 71 5.79 2.90 -1.89
CA GLN A 71 4.92 4.08 -1.84
C GLN A 71 3.46 3.74 -2.14
N ASP A 72 3.20 2.87 -3.12
CA ASP A 72 1.83 2.45 -3.45
C ASP A 72 1.25 1.62 -2.31
N LEU A 73 2.05 0.72 -1.73
CA LEU A 73 1.64 -0.07 -0.57
C LEU A 73 1.33 0.83 0.64
N LYS A 74 2.19 1.81 0.92
CA LYS A 74 1.98 2.81 1.99
C LYS A 74 0.68 3.58 1.81
N ARG A 75 0.40 4.03 0.59
CA ARG A 75 -0.84 4.75 0.26
C ARG A 75 -2.07 3.89 0.55
N LEU A 76 -2.05 2.61 0.16
CA LEU A 76 -3.16 1.69 0.40
C LEU A 76 -3.35 1.37 1.89
N VAL A 77 -2.28 1.16 2.65
CA VAL A 77 -2.34 0.99 4.11
C VAL A 77 -3.03 2.20 4.76
N GLN A 78 -2.60 3.42 4.39
CA GLN A 78 -3.24 4.64 4.88
C GLN A 78 -4.71 4.77 4.45
N SER A 79 -5.06 4.29 3.26
CA SER A 79 -6.45 4.29 2.79
C SER A 79 -7.33 3.37 3.64
N VAL A 80 -6.81 2.19 4.01
CA VAL A 80 -7.52 1.26 4.90
C VAL A 80 -7.71 1.89 6.29
N GLU A 81 -6.65 2.46 6.86
CA GLU A 81 -6.70 3.13 8.17
C GLU A 81 -7.69 4.31 8.18
N ILE A 82 -7.77 5.07 7.09
CA ILE A 82 -8.78 6.15 6.96
C ILE A 82 -10.20 5.58 6.98
N VAL A 83 -10.47 4.49 6.27
CA VAL A 83 -11.81 3.86 6.26
C VAL A 83 -12.16 3.29 7.63
N GLU A 84 -11.19 2.71 8.34
CA GLU A 84 -11.37 2.18 9.70
C GLU A 84 -11.78 3.26 10.71
N LEU A 85 -11.40 4.53 10.51
CA LEU A 85 -11.86 5.64 11.36
C LEU A 85 -13.39 5.82 11.34
N PHE A 86 -14.06 5.39 10.26
CA PHE A 86 -15.52 5.45 10.12
C PHE A 86 -16.21 4.16 10.54
N GLU A 87 -15.49 3.23 11.18
CA GLU A 87 -15.92 1.91 11.67
C GLU A 87 -16.42 0.93 10.59
N SER A 88 -16.73 1.42 9.39
CA SER A 88 -17.20 0.63 8.25
C SER A 88 -17.01 1.37 6.92
N ILE A 89 -16.91 0.61 5.83
CA ILE A 89 -16.86 1.17 4.47
C ILE A 89 -18.13 1.98 4.12
N GLU A 90 -19.30 1.54 4.59
CA GLU A 90 -20.55 2.26 4.38
C GLU A 90 -20.60 3.56 5.18
N GLY A 91 -20.06 3.59 6.40
CA GLY A 91 -19.87 4.81 7.18
C GLY A 91 -18.95 5.81 6.46
N ALA A 92 -17.85 5.34 5.88
CA ALA A 92 -16.95 6.18 5.09
C ALA A 92 -17.65 6.76 3.85
N LYS A 93 -18.46 5.95 3.14
CA LYS A 93 -19.24 6.40 1.97
C LYS A 93 -20.31 7.43 2.33
N ASP A 94 -21.03 7.23 3.43
CA ASP A 94 -22.02 8.19 3.90
C ASP A 94 -21.36 9.52 4.28
N ALA A 95 -20.27 9.47 5.03
CA ALA A 95 -19.48 10.66 5.37
C ALA A 95 -18.94 11.38 4.13
N TYR A 96 -18.44 10.64 3.14
CA TYR A 96 -18.00 11.20 1.87
C TYR A 96 -19.15 11.92 1.13
N LYS A 97 -20.31 11.27 1.03
CA LYS A 97 -21.50 11.82 0.37
C LYS A 97 -22.02 13.07 1.07
N ASN A 98 -22.12 13.04 2.39
CA ASN A 98 -22.58 14.18 3.20
C ASN A 98 -21.55 15.31 3.27
N GLY A 99 -20.27 14.99 3.10
CA GLY A 99 -19.17 15.94 3.02
C GLY A 99 -18.99 16.59 1.64
N LEU A 100 -19.71 16.15 0.60
CA LEU A 100 -19.65 16.78 -0.72
C LEU A 100 -20.06 18.26 -0.62
N GLY A 101 -19.18 19.15 -1.09
CA GLY A 101 -19.34 20.61 -0.96
C GLY A 101 -18.50 21.23 0.16
N PHE A 102 -17.88 20.42 1.02
CA PHE A 102 -16.88 20.84 2.00
C PHE A 102 -15.46 20.48 1.55
N HIS A 103 -14.46 21.08 2.21
CA HIS A 103 -13.06 20.76 1.95
C HIS A 103 -12.64 19.43 2.64
N SER A 104 -13.17 19.17 3.83
CA SER A 104 -12.76 18.07 4.70
C SER A 104 -13.92 17.58 5.59
N VAL A 105 -13.76 16.37 6.14
CA VAL A 105 -14.58 15.80 7.22
C VAL A 105 -13.74 15.73 8.49
N LEU A 106 -14.35 16.02 9.64
CA LEU A 106 -13.73 15.83 10.95
C LEU A 106 -14.22 14.52 11.57
N ILE A 107 -13.30 13.63 11.93
CA ILE A 107 -13.62 12.36 12.60
C ILE A 107 -12.52 11.98 13.58
N GLY A 108 -12.88 11.62 14.82
CA GLY A 108 -11.91 11.19 15.83
C GLY A 108 -10.81 12.21 16.16
N GLY A 109 -11.04 13.50 15.91
CA GLY A 109 -10.02 14.56 16.05
C GLY A 109 -9.10 14.73 14.84
N TYR A 110 -9.30 13.96 13.77
CA TYR A 110 -8.60 14.09 12.50
C TYR A 110 -9.40 14.92 11.51
N GLU A 111 -8.69 15.72 10.71
CA GLU A 111 -9.24 16.40 9.53
C GLU A 111 -8.83 15.63 8.27
N ILE A 112 -9.82 15.09 7.55
CA ILE A 112 -9.60 14.28 6.36
C ILE A 112 -10.15 15.04 5.15
N PRO A 113 -9.30 15.46 4.19
CA PRO A 113 -9.78 16.09 2.97
C PRO A 113 -10.77 15.18 2.23
N ILE A 114 -11.87 15.75 1.71
CA ILE A 114 -12.92 14.97 1.02
C ILE A 114 -12.36 14.16 -0.14
N VAL A 115 -11.44 14.76 -0.90
CA VAL A 115 -10.75 14.10 -2.01
C VAL A 115 -10.00 12.86 -1.52
N ARG A 116 -9.28 12.97 -0.40
CA ARG A 116 -8.49 11.87 0.16
C ARG A 116 -9.40 10.75 0.69
N LEU A 117 -10.54 11.09 1.29
CA LEU A 117 -11.55 10.12 1.72
C LEU A 117 -12.14 9.36 0.52
N GLY A 118 -12.45 10.06 -0.57
CA GLY A 118 -12.91 9.44 -1.81
C GLY A 118 -11.90 8.46 -2.41
N ASP A 119 -10.61 8.81 -2.41
CA ASP A 119 -9.55 7.91 -2.85
C ASP A 119 -9.37 6.71 -1.90
N ALA A 120 -9.53 6.93 -0.58
CA ALA A 120 -9.45 5.86 0.41
C ALA A 120 -10.56 4.81 0.23
N ILE A 121 -11.79 5.25 -0.05
CA ILE A 121 -12.92 4.37 -0.34
C ILE A 121 -12.65 3.53 -1.59
N LYS A 122 -12.20 4.16 -2.69
CA LYS A 122 -11.88 3.45 -3.94
C LYS A 122 -10.77 2.41 -3.75
N ASP A 123 -9.72 2.77 -3.00
CA ASP A 123 -8.64 1.84 -2.68
C ASP A 123 -9.15 0.65 -1.87
N HIS A 124 -9.94 0.91 -0.83
CA HIS A 124 -10.53 -0.13 0.01
C HIS A 124 -11.42 -1.07 -0.82
N GLU A 125 -12.23 -0.54 -1.73
CA GLU A 125 -13.04 -1.34 -2.65
C GLU A 125 -12.19 -2.13 -3.66
N SER A 126 -11.06 -1.58 -4.14
CA SER A 126 -10.12 -2.32 -4.99
C SER A 126 -9.47 -3.50 -4.26
N ILE A 127 -9.19 -3.35 -2.96
CA ILE A 127 -8.63 -4.40 -2.13
C ILE A 127 -9.67 -5.48 -1.82
N TYR A 128 -10.86 -5.09 -1.32
CA TYR A 128 -11.83 -6.02 -0.72
C TYR A 128 -13.13 -6.22 -1.51
N GLY A 129 -13.46 -5.35 -2.46
CA GLY A 129 -14.72 -5.37 -3.20
C GLY A 129 -14.77 -6.34 -4.39
N GLY A 130 -13.68 -7.02 -4.71
CA GLY A 130 -13.59 -7.98 -5.83
C GLY A 130 -14.06 -9.40 -5.49
N GLY A 131 -15.04 -9.56 -4.62
CA GLY A 131 -15.51 -10.85 -4.08
C GLY A 131 -16.77 -11.44 -4.73
N ASP A 132 -17.40 -10.76 -5.70
CA ASP A 132 -18.58 -11.26 -6.42
C ASP A 132 -18.30 -11.30 -7.93
N GLU A 133 -17.72 -12.42 -8.40
CA GLU A 133 -18.05 -13.07 -9.68
C GLU A 133 -18.15 -14.58 -9.48
#